data_AF-A0A953JR83-F1
#
_entry.id   AF-A0A953JR83-F1
#
_cell.length_a   1.000
_cell.length_b   1.000
_cell.length_c   1.000
_cell.angle_alpha   90.00
_cell.angle_beta   90.00
_cell.angle_gamma   90.00
#
_symmetry.space_group_name_H-M   'P 1'
#
loop_
_entity.id
_entity.type
_entity.pdbx_description
1 polymer ?
#
loop_
_entity_poly.entity_id
_entity_poly.type
_entity_poly.pdbx_seq_one_letter_code
_entity_poly.pdbx_strand_id
1 'polypeptide(L)'
;MASLVVPYVAQLDSASGRSYVRIVDQLRGRFAAWRVESDAETAKQLARILDEIERRPAAAPAVRHARVVALIMVMTGTVADRARTIDGGDEPELDRDAFVENLIEMCAAVIGAVATGGPSQD
;
A
#
# COMPACT_ATOMS: atom_id res chain seq x y z
N MET A 1 5.36 4.58 8.04
CA MET A 1 4.91 4.52 6.63
C MET A 1 6.05 4.82 5.67
N ALA A 2 6.88 5.84 5.91
CA ALA A 2 8.07 6.12 5.09
C ALA A 2 8.95 4.89 4.79
N SER A 3 9.16 4.01 5.78
CA SER A 3 9.93 2.76 5.64
C SER A 3 9.36 1.75 4.62
N LEU A 4 8.10 1.89 4.21
CA LEU A 4 7.46 1.09 3.17
C LEU A 4 7.37 1.88 1.87
N VAL A 5 6.95 3.15 1.95
CA VAL A 5 6.68 3.98 0.78
C VAL A 5 7.95 4.33 0.03
N VAL A 6 8.99 4.84 0.71
CA VAL A 6 10.23 5.29 0.07
C VAL A 6 10.91 4.19 -0.77
N PRO A 7 11.17 2.98 -0.24
CA PRO A 7 11.81 1.92 -1.05
C PRO A 7 10.91 1.43 -2.19
N TYR A 8 9.58 1.53 -2.04
CA TYR A 8 8.65 1.13 -3.09
C TYR A 8 8.57 2.17 -4.21
N VAL A 9 8.61 3.47 -3.87
CA VAL A 9 8.68 4.57 -4.86
C VAL A 9 10.03 4.60 -5.58
N ALA A 10 11.13 4.20 -4.93
CA ALA A 10 12.44 4.10 -5.56
C ALA A 10 12.46 3.13 -6.77
N GLN A 11 11.48 2.23 -6.91
CA GLN A 11 11.33 1.40 -8.10
C GLN A 11 11.07 2.23 -9.37
N LEU A 12 10.54 3.45 -9.24
CA LEU A 12 10.30 4.34 -10.39
C LEU A 12 11.58 4.83 -11.07
N ASP A 13 12.71 4.78 -10.35
CA ASP A 13 14.01 5.31 -10.78
C ASP A 13 14.64 4.46 -11.90
N SER A 14 14.09 3.29 -12.21
CA SER A 14 14.56 2.41 -13.28
C SER A 14 13.41 1.82 -14.12
N ALA A 15 13.68 1.53 -15.39
CA ALA A 15 12.69 0.90 -16.28
C ALA A 15 12.28 -0.51 -15.79
N SER A 16 13.23 -1.27 -15.23
CA SER A 16 12.95 -2.59 -14.64
C SER A 16 12.10 -2.48 -13.39
N GLY A 17 12.35 -1.51 -12.52
CA GLY A 17 11.52 -1.25 -11.33
C GLY A 17 10.10 -0.79 -11.69
N ARG A 18 9.94 0.06 -12.71
CA ARG A 18 8.62 0.45 -13.24
C ARG A 18 7.85 -0.74 -13.81
N SER A 19 8.55 -1.63 -14.52
CA SER A 19 7.96 -2.89 -15.00
C SER A 19 7.51 -3.78 -13.83
N TYR A 20 8.33 -3.88 -12.78
CA TYR A 20 8.01 -4.64 -11.58
C TYR A 20 6.72 -4.16 -10.91
N VAL A 21 6.60 -2.87 -10.60
CA VAL A 21 5.40 -2.35 -9.90
C VAL A 21 4.12 -2.53 -10.73
N ARG A 22 4.21 -2.45 -12.07
CA ARG A 22 3.09 -2.73 -12.97
C ARG A 22 2.67 -4.20 -12.96
N ILE A 23 3.62 -5.12 -12.89
CA ILE A 23 3.34 -6.56 -12.77
C ILE A 23 2.67 -6.84 -11.40
N VAL A 24 3.18 -6.24 -10.32
CA VAL A 24 2.57 -6.37 -8.98
C VAL A 24 1.14 -5.84 -8.98
N ASP A 25 0.86 -4.71 -9.63
CA ASP A 25 -0.49 -4.14 -9.79
C ASP A 25 -1.45 -5.07 -10.54
N GLN A 26 -0.99 -5.74 -11.61
CA GLN A 26 -1.80 -6.75 -12.31
C GLN A 26 -2.15 -7.94 -11.42
N LEU A 27 -1.29 -8.27 -10.46
CA LEU A 27 -1.50 -9.35 -9.51
C LEU A 27 -2.32 -8.92 -8.29
N ARG A 28 -2.68 -7.63 -8.16
CA ARG A 28 -3.21 -7.11 -6.89
C ARG A 28 -4.51 -7.76 -6.43
N GLY A 29 -5.37 -8.14 -7.37
CA GLY A 29 -6.63 -8.84 -7.09
C GLY A 29 -6.43 -10.22 -6.44
N ARG A 30 -5.22 -10.78 -6.52
CA ARG A 30 -4.85 -12.05 -5.90
C ARG A 30 -4.23 -11.88 -4.52
N PHE A 31 -3.86 -10.67 -4.07
CA PHE A 31 -3.23 -10.48 -2.76
C PHE A 31 -4.11 -10.86 -1.59
N ALA A 32 -5.44 -10.68 -1.70
CA ALA A 32 -6.36 -11.12 -0.67
C ALA A 32 -6.32 -12.65 -0.47
N ALA A 33 -6.14 -13.42 -1.55
CA ALA A 33 -5.96 -14.87 -1.50
C ALA A 33 -4.53 -15.26 -1.09
N TRP A 34 -3.54 -14.47 -1.47
CA TRP A 34 -2.12 -14.81 -1.29
C TRP A 34 -1.67 -14.87 0.18
N ARG A 35 -2.30 -14.12 1.10
CA ARG A 35 -1.97 -14.24 2.54
C ARG A 35 -2.34 -15.62 3.12
N VAL A 36 -3.28 -16.33 2.49
CA VAL A 36 -3.69 -17.69 2.88
C VAL A 36 -2.79 -18.75 2.24
N GLU A 37 -2.23 -18.47 1.04
CA GLU A 37 -1.52 -19.45 0.20
C GLU A 37 0.02 -19.35 0.24
N SER A 38 0.60 -18.32 0.86
CA SER A 38 2.05 -18.09 0.83
C SER A 38 2.85 -19.05 1.74
N ASP A 39 3.80 -19.77 1.14
CA ASP A 39 4.67 -20.77 1.79
C ASP A 39 5.70 -20.15 2.76
N ALA A 40 6.14 -20.97 3.71
CA ALA A 40 6.37 -20.55 5.09
C ALA A 40 7.50 -19.55 5.34
N GLU A 41 8.49 -19.33 4.47
CA GLU A 41 9.67 -18.52 4.84
C GLU A 41 9.67 -17.09 4.29
N THR A 42 9.34 -16.89 3.01
CA THR A 42 9.12 -15.53 2.46
C THR A 42 7.84 -14.90 3.02
N ALA A 43 6.82 -15.74 3.31
CA ALA A 43 5.61 -15.32 4.01
C ALA A 43 5.91 -14.80 5.42
N LYS A 44 6.87 -15.37 6.16
CA LYS A 44 7.11 -15.03 7.58
C LYS A 44 7.57 -13.59 7.79
N GLN A 45 8.51 -13.10 7.00
CA GLN A 45 9.00 -11.72 7.16
C GLN A 45 7.94 -10.70 6.75
N LEU A 46 7.26 -10.92 5.63
CA LEU A 46 6.14 -10.09 5.21
C LEU A 46 5.01 -10.14 6.24
N ALA A 47 4.62 -11.33 6.71
CA ALA A 47 3.61 -11.52 7.74
C ALA A 47 3.97 -10.76 9.02
N ARG A 48 5.23 -10.78 9.49
CA ARG A 48 5.65 -9.98 10.65
C ARG A 48 5.48 -8.48 10.43
N ILE A 49 5.82 -7.98 9.24
CA ILE A 49 5.62 -6.56 8.89
C ILE A 49 4.13 -6.22 8.87
N LEU A 50 3.31 -7.06 8.25
CA LEU A 50 1.86 -6.87 8.17
C LEU A 50 1.20 -6.97 9.55
N ASP A 51 1.61 -7.91 10.40
CA ASP A 51 1.16 -8.04 11.78
C ASP A 51 1.51 -6.80 12.61
N GLU A 52 2.71 -6.23 12.40
CA GLU A 52 3.11 -5.00 13.07
C GLU A 52 2.30 -3.79 12.61
N ILE A 53 1.90 -3.73 11.34
CA ILE A 53 0.96 -2.72 10.84
C ILE A 53 -0.43 -2.96 11.44
N GLU A 54 -0.88 -4.21 11.53
CA GLU A 54 -2.16 -4.60 12.13
C GLU A 54 -2.24 -4.33 13.63
N ARG A 55 -1.13 -4.26 14.37
CA ARG A 55 -1.16 -3.94 15.82
C ARG A 55 -1.42 -2.47 16.12
N ARG A 56 -1.22 -1.58 15.16
CA ARG A 56 -1.26 -0.11 15.39
C ARG A 56 -2.67 0.46 15.58
N PRO A 57 -3.70 0.04 14.82
CA PRO A 57 -5.04 0.59 14.99
C PRO A 57 -5.79 -0.05 16.15
N ALA A 58 -6.45 0.77 16.98
CA ALA A 58 -7.46 0.31 17.93
C ALA A 58 -8.76 -0.05 17.19
N ALA A 59 -8.77 -1.19 16.49
CA ALA A 59 -9.92 -1.70 15.74
C ALA A 59 -10.06 -3.22 15.90
N ALA A 60 -11.23 -3.77 15.55
CA ALA A 60 -11.44 -5.22 15.54
C ALA A 60 -10.47 -5.93 14.56
N PRO A 61 -10.00 -7.16 14.84
CA PRO A 61 -9.00 -7.84 14.00
C PRO A 61 -9.35 -7.90 12.51
N ALA A 62 -10.62 -8.20 12.16
CA ALA A 62 -11.08 -8.24 10.78
C ALA A 62 -10.96 -6.87 10.08
N VAL A 63 -11.21 -5.78 10.81
CA VAL A 63 -11.06 -4.40 10.29
C VAL A 63 -9.59 -4.08 10.05
N ARG A 64 -8.69 -4.49 10.97
CA ARG A 64 -7.24 -4.27 10.81
C ARG A 64 -6.71 -5.02 9.60
N HIS A 65 -7.14 -6.26 9.42
CA HIS A 65 -6.81 -7.07 8.26
C HIS A 65 -7.29 -6.42 6.94
N ALA A 66 -8.55 -6.02 6.87
CA ALA A 66 -9.11 -5.34 5.69
C ALA A 66 -8.33 -4.06 5.34
N ARG A 67 -7.91 -3.28 6.35
CA ARG A 67 -7.10 -2.06 6.15
C ARG A 67 -5.70 -2.36 5.63
N VAL A 68 -5.08 -3.45 6.05
CA VAL A 68 -3.78 -3.85 5.51
C VAL A 68 -3.89 -4.26 4.04
N VAL A 69 -4.95 -4.98 3.66
CA VAL A 69 -5.21 -5.28 2.25
C VAL A 69 -5.43 -3.98 1.45
N ALA A 70 -6.22 -3.04 1.99
CA ALA A 70 -6.44 -1.75 1.37
C ALA A 70 -5.15 -0.93 1.23
N LEU A 71 -4.26 -0.95 2.24
CA LEU A 71 -2.94 -0.32 2.18
C LEU A 71 -2.10 -0.86 1.02
N ILE A 72 -2.03 -2.19 0.87
CA ILE A 72 -1.29 -2.83 -0.23
C ILE A 72 -1.87 -2.40 -1.58
N MET A 73 -3.21 -2.39 -1.70
CA MET A 73 -3.89 -1.99 -2.93
C MET A 73 -3.63 -0.53 -3.30
N VAL A 74 -3.72 0.40 -2.33
CA VAL A 74 -3.46 1.83 -2.54
C VAL A 74 -1.99 2.04 -2.93
N MET A 75 -1.05 1.53 -2.13
CA MET A 75 0.38 1.73 -2.39
C MET A 75 0.80 1.16 -3.76
N THR A 76 0.35 -0.05 -4.09
CA THR A 76 0.67 -0.70 -5.37
C THR A 76 0.06 0.05 -6.55
N GLY A 77 -1.25 0.35 -6.49
CA GLY A 77 -1.96 0.99 -7.59
C GLY A 77 -1.41 2.38 -7.89
N THR A 78 -1.22 3.20 -6.85
CA THR A 78 -0.74 4.59 -7.01
C THR A 78 0.68 4.65 -7.59
N VAL A 79 1.59 3.76 -7.18
CA VAL A 79 2.95 3.72 -7.76
C VAL A 79 2.93 3.15 -9.18
N ALA A 80 2.10 2.15 -9.47
CA ALA A 80 1.97 1.60 -10.82
C ALA A 80 1.35 2.60 -11.83
N ASP A 81 0.37 3.41 -11.41
CA ASP A 81 -0.17 4.50 -12.24
C ASP A 81 0.89 5.55 -12.56
N ARG A 82 1.70 5.93 -11.57
CA ARG A 82 2.82 6.85 -11.80
C ARG A 82 3.86 6.25 -12.74
N ALA A 83 4.14 4.95 -12.63
CA ALA A 83 5.01 4.24 -13.57
C ALA A 83 4.46 4.27 -15.00
N ARG A 84 3.14 4.08 -15.19
CA ARG A 84 2.46 4.19 -16.49
C ARG A 84 2.60 5.59 -17.09
N THR A 85 2.44 6.63 -16.27
CA THR A 85 2.60 8.03 -16.67
C THR A 85 4.01 8.29 -17.20
N ILE A 86 5.03 7.91 -16.41
CA ILE A 86 6.45 8.07 -16.79
C ILE A 86 6.78 7.30 -18.09
N ASP A 87 6.33 6.05 -18.20
CA ASP A 87 6.59 5.23 -19.40
C ASP A 87 5.82 5.73 -20.64
N GLY A 88 4.69 6.41 -20.44
CA GLY A 88 3.92 7.07 -21.50
C GLY A 88 4.60 8.33 -22.04
N GLY A 89 5.63 8.84 -21.34
CA GLY A 89 6.29 10.10 -21.66
C GLY A 89 5.56 11.34 -21.12
N ASP A 90 4.52 11.14 -20.32
CA ASP A 90 3.78 12.22 -19.67
C ASP A 90 4.51 12.67 -18.40
N GLU A 91 4.37 13.96 -18.07
CA GLU A 91 4.90 14.52 -16.84
C GLU A 91 3.93 14.25 -15.68
N PRO A 92 4.36 13.63 -14.57
CA PRO A 92 3.50 13.42 -13.42
C PRO A 92 3.04 14.75 -12.79
N GLU A 93 1.76 14.83 -12.41
CA GLU A 93 1.17 16.05 -11.83
C GLU A 93 1.85 16.55 -10.56
N LEU A 94 2.25 15.61 -9.68
CA LEU A 94 3.02 15.90 -8.47
C LEU A 94 4.50 15.64 -8.74
N ASP A 95 5.38 16.47 -8.20
CA ASP A 95 6.80 16.12 -8.13
C ASP A 95 7.03 14.89 -7.22
N ARG A 96 8.28 14.39 -7.19
CA ARG A 96 8.61 13.15 -6.48
C ARG A 96 8.37 13.27 -4.97
N ASP A 97 8.72 14.39 -4.37
CA ASP A 97 8.68 14.56 -2.93
C ASP A 97 7.23 14.74 -2.46
N ALA A 98 6.46 15.59 -3.15
CA ALA A 98 5.02 15.76 -2.92
C ALA A 98 4.26 14.44 -3.12
N PHE A 99 4.65 13.64 -4.12
CA PHE A 99 4.07 12.31 -4.33
C PHE A 99 4.35 11.34 -3.18
N VAL A 100 5.60 11.31 -2.69
CA VAL A 100 6.00 10.45 -1.56
C VAL A 100 5.27 10.87 -0.28
N GLU A 101 5.22 12.17 0.01
CA GLU A 101 4.52 12.72 1.19
C GLU A 101 3.03 12.37 1.15
N ASN A 102 2.36 12.67 0.04
CA ASN A 102 0.94 12.35 -0.13
C ASN A 102 0.68 10.83 0.01
N LEU A 103 1.52 9.99 -0.59
CA LEU A 103 1.34 8.53 -0.49
C LEU A 103 1.55 8.02 0.95
N ILE A 104 2.48 8.60 1.70
CA ILE A 104 2.66 8.32 3.14
C ILE A 104 1.41 8.68 3.93
N GLU A 105 0.83 9.86 3.68
CA GLU A 105 -0.39 10.32 4.36
C GLU A 105 -1.59 9.45 4.03
N MET A 106 -1.81 9.13 2.75
CA MET A 106 -2.86 8.21 2.32
C MET A 106 -2.73 6.85 3.01
N CYS A 107 -1.52 6.28 3.04
CA CYS A 107 -1.25 5.00 3.69
C CYS A 107 -1.49 5.06 5.21
N ALA A 108 -1.09 6.16 5.86
CA ALA A 108 -1.33 6.37 7.28
C ALA A 108 -2.83 6.52 7.59
N ALA A 109 -3.58 7.26 6.76
CA ALA A 109 -5.02 7.45 6.90
C ALA A 109 -5.79 6.13 6.75
N VAL A 110 -5.47 5.32 5.73
CA VAL A 110 -6.09 4.00 5.51
C VAL A 110 -5.96 3.09 6.74
N ILE A 111 -4.79 3.08 7.38
CA ILE A 111 -4.53 2.26 8.56
C ILE A 111 -5.15 2.87 9.83
N GLY A 112 -4.96 4.18 10.02
CA GLY A 112 -5.25 4.90 11.26
C GLY A 112 -6.69 5.45 11.37
N ALA A 113 -7.49 5.42 10.30
CA ALA A 113 -8.84 5.96 10.32
C ALA A 113 -9.64 5.40 11.50
N VAL A 114 -10.29 6.26 12.28
CA VAL A 114 -11.24 5.84 13.30
C VAL A 114 -12.62 6.07 12.71
N ALA A 115 -13.52 5.09 12.84
CA ALA A 115 -14.91 5.34 12.48
C ALA A 115 -15.40 6.45 13.41
N THR A 116 -15.68 7.63 12.87
CA THR A 116 -16.36 8.69 13.60
C THR A 116 -17.81 8.25 13.78
N GLY A 117 -18.05 7.35 14.73
CA GLY A 117 -19.38 7.10 15.26
C GLY A 117 -19.78 8.34 16.04
N GLY A 118 -20.55 9.23 15.41
CA GLY A 118 -21.33 10.21 16.15
C GLY A 118 -22.30 9.47 17.08
N PRO A 119 -22.59 9.98 18.29
CA PRO A 119 -23.59 9.36 19.15
C PRO A 119 -24.94 9.37 18.43
N SER A 120 -25.53 8.19 18.22
CA SER A 120 -26.99 8.07 18.07
C SER A 120 -27.58 8.53 19.40
N GLN A 121 -28.10 9.75 19.41
CA GLN A 121 -29.11 10.16 20.38
C GLN A 121 -30.45 9.71 19.81
N ASP A 122 -31.08 8.75 20.48
CA ASP A 122 -32.54 8.56 20.56
C ASP A 122 -32.85 7.91 21.92
#